data_AF-E2C5Q8-F1
#
_entry.id   AF-E2C5Q8-F1
#
_cell.length_a   1.000
_cell.length_b   1.000
_cell.length_c   1.000
_cell.angle_alpha   90.00
_cell.angle_beta   90.00
_cell.angle_gamma   90.00
#
_symmetry.space_group_name_H-M   'P 1'
#
loop_
_entity.id
_entity.type
_entity.pdbx_description
1 polymer ?
#
loop_
_entity_poly.entity_id
_entity_poly.type
_entity_poly.pdbx_seq_one_letter_code
_entity_poly.pdbx_strand_id
1 'polypeptide(L)' 'PLCSPDLTPLDFLLWGYLKSKVYVTKPQDLNDLRGRITREIELIPPFRNAVSAVYNRLAHCQAVEGQQF' A
#
# COMPACT_ATOMS: atom_id res chain seq x y z
N PRO A 1 -21.43 0.37 6.97
CA PRO A 1 -21.49 -1.11 7.17
C PRO A 1 -20.09 -1.73 7.07
N LEU A 2 -19.66 -2.31 8.20
CA LEU A 2 -18.45 -3.10 8.44
C LEU A 2 -17.11 -2.59 7.86
N CYS A 3 -16.65 -1.42 8.31
CA CYS A 3 -15.21 -1.17 8.36
C CYS A 3 -14.72 -1.70 9.70
N SER A 4 -13.83 -2.69 9.69
CA SER A 4 -13.06 -3.06 10.88
C SER A 4 -12.40 -1.77 11.41
N PRO A 5 -12.64 -1.38 12.68
CA PRO A 5 -12.04 -0.18 13.27
C PRO A 5 -10.52 -0.26 13.41
N ASP A 6 -9.95 -1.44 13.18
CA ASP A 6 -8.56 -1.80 13.46
C ASP A 6 -7.65 -1.84 12.22
N LEU A 7 -8.19 -1.55 11.02
CA LEU A 7 -7.35 -1.42 9.82
C LEU A 7 -6.67 -0.05 9.84
N THR A 8 -5.46 -0.03 10.36
CA THR A 8 -4.52 1.09 10.35
C THR A 8 -4.52 1.72 8.94
N PRO A 9 -4.37 3.05 8.79
CA PRO A 9 -4.19 3.69 7.47
C PRO A 9 -3.13 3.00 6.59
N LEU A 10 -2.19 2.37 7.27
CA LEU A 10 -1.13 1.55 6.73
C LEU A 10 -1.60 0.25 6.06
N ASP A 11 -2.58 -0.44 6.63
CA ASP A 11 -3.20 -1.62 6.03
C ASP A 11 -3.97 -1.25 4.76
N PHE A 12 -4.66 -0.10 4.75
CA PHE A 12 -5.31 0.43 3.55
C PHE A 12 -4.30 0.78 2.44
N LEU A 13 -3.21 1.44 2.80
CA LEU A 13 -2.17 1.83 1.84
C LEU A 13 -1.46 0.59 1.27
N LEU A 14 -1.05 -0.35 2.13
CA LEU A 14 -0.40 -1.59 1.72
C LEU A 14 -1.33 -2.42 0.85
N TRP A 15 -2.59 -2.58 1.25
CA TRP A 15 -3.57 -3.32 0.47
C TRP A 15 -3.86 -2.65 -0.87
N GLY A 16 -3.94 -1.31 -0.92
CA GLY A 16 -4.04 -0.55 -2.16
C GLY A 16 -2.85 -0.78 -3.09
N TYR A 17 -1.62 -0.73 -2.56
CA TYR A 17 -0.40 -1.01 -3.30
C TYR A 17 -0.39 -2.45 -3.85
N LEU A 18 -0.64 -3.45 -2.99
CA LEU A 18 -0.67 -4.85 -3.38
C LEU A 18 -1.73 -5.10 -4.43
N LYS A 19 -2.94 -4.51 -4.31
CA LYS A 19 -3.95 -4.61 -5.35
C LYS A 19 -3.46 -4.04 -6.68
N SER A 20 -2.82 -2.88 -6.66
CA SER A 20 -2.29 -2.24 -7.87
C SER A 20 -1.18 -3.02 -8.56
N LYS A 21 -0.49 -3.93 -7.87
CA LYS A 21 0.63 -4.74 -8.40
C LYS A 21 0.22 -6.16 -8.75
N VAL A 22 -0.50 -6.82 -7.85
CA VAL A 22 -0.89 -8.22 -7.97
C VAL A 22 -1.99 -8.40 -9.01
N TYR A 23 -2.90 -7.42 -9.16
CA TYR A 23 -4.02 -7.49 -10.12
C TYR A 23 -3.71 -6.84 -11.49
N VAL A 24 -2.50 -6.33 -11.74
CA VAL A 24 -2.12 -5.85 -13.09
C VAL A 24 -2.27 -6.96 -14.12
N THR A 25 -1.85 -8.16 -13.74
CA THR A 25 -1.99 -9.38 -14.51
C THR A 25 -2.95 -10.29 -13.79
N LYS A 26 -4.02 -10.74 -14.46
CA LYS A 26 -5.01 -11.64 -13.87
C LYS A 26 -4.28 -12.90 -13.36
N PRO A 27 -4.30 -13.19 -12.04
CA PRO A 27 -3.67 -14.39 -11.52
C PRO A 27 -4.41 -15.62 -12.05
N GLN A 28 -3.67 -16.66 -12.40
CA GLN A 28 -4.24 -17.89 -12.97
C GLN A 28 -4.85 -18.79 -11.89
N ASP A 29 -4.26 -18.79 -10.70
CA ASP A 29 -4.67 -19.62 -9.58
C ASP A 29 -4.32 -18.97 -8.23
N LEU A 30 -4.81 -19.57 -7.14
CA LEU A 30 -4.61 -19.05 -5.78
C LEU A 30 -3.15 -19.14 -5.30
N ASN A 31 -2.36 -20.11 -5.80
CA ASN A 31 -0.94 -20.23 -5.44
C ASN A 31 -0.12 -19.15 -6.15
N ASP A 32 -0.41 -18.85 -7.41
CA ASP A 32 0.18 -17.72 -8.14
C ASP A 32 -0.16 -16.39 -7.44
N LEU A 33 -1.43 -16.21 -7.04
CA LEU A 33 -1.83 -15.02 -6.25
C LEU A 33 -1.03 -14.92 -4.95
N ARG A 34 -0.90 -16.02 -4.19
CA ARG A 34 -0.15 -16.06 -2.93
C ARG A 34 1.32 -15.76 -3.15
N GLY A 35 1.94 -16.37 -4.15
CA GLY A 35 3.35 -16.17 -4.49
C GLY A 35 3.65 -14.73 -4.89
N ARG A 36 2.75 -14.10 -5.67
CA ARG A 36 2.86 -12.68 -6.02
C ARG A 36 2.75 -11.76 -4.82
N ILE A 37 1.79 -12.01 -3.91
CA ILE A 37 1.67 -11.23 -2.68
C ILE A 37 2.94 -11.34 -1.84
N THR A 38 3.46 -12.55 -1.60
CA THR A 38 4.68 -12.74 -0.82
C THR A 38 5.88 -12.03 -1.46
N ARG A 39 6.08 -12.19 -2.77
CA ARG A 39 7.17 -11.55 -3.50
C ARG A 39 7.08 -10.02 -3.48
N GLU A 40 5.90 -9.47 -3.67
CA GLU A 40 5.69 -8.01 -3.58
C GLU A 40 5.94 -7.49 -2.16
N ILE A 41 5.56 -8.25 -1.13
CA ILE A 41 5.87 -7.89 0.27
C ILE A 41 7.38 -7.91 0.53
N GLU A 42 8.11 -8.90 0.00
CA GLU A 42 9.58 -8.97 0.13
C GLU A 42 10.31 -7.84 -0.60
N LEU A 43 9.72 -7.32 -1.68
CA LEU A 43 10.25 -6.18 -2.43
C LEU A 43 9.97 -4.83 -1.76
N ILE A 44 9.00 -4.76 -0.84
CA ILE A 44 8.71 -3.54 -0.10
C ILE A 44 9.85 -3.32 0.92
N PRO A 45 10.63 -2.23 0.81
CA PRO A 45 11.66 -1.89 1.80
C PRO A 45 11.02 -1.80 3.19
N PRO A 46 11.80 -1.97 4.28
CA PRO A 46 11.27 -2.11 5.64
C PRO A 46 10.15 -1.10 5.87
N PHE A 47 8.96 -1.62 6.13
CA PHE A 47 7.66 -0.93 6.05
C PHE A 47 7.67 0.46 6.70
N ARG A 48 8.48 0.62 7.75
CA ARG A 48 8.79 1.88 8.45
C ARG A 48 9.25 3.02 7.52
N ASN A 49 10.04 2.74 6.49
CA ASN A 49 10.53 3.74 5.53
C ASN A 49 9.44 4.16 4.56
N ALA A 50 8.63 3.21 4.06
CA ALA A 50 7.50 3.51 3.19
C ALA A 50 6.42 4.33 3.93
N VAL A 51 6.12 3.95 5.18
CA VAL A 51 5.24 4.69 6.09
C VAL A 51 5.76 6.11 6.30
N SER A 52 7.04 6.26 6.64
CA SER A 52 7.68 7.56 6.84
C SER A 52 7.63 8.42 5.58
N ALA A 53 7.87 7.85 4.40
CA ALA A 53 7.74 8.56 3.13
C ALA A 53 6.31 9.04 2.87
N VAL A 54 5.30 8.24 3.21
CA VAL A 54 3.88 8.62 3.07
C VAL A 54 3.52 9.73 4.04
N TYR A 55 3.91 9.63 5.32
CA TYR A 55 3.71 10.70 6.29
C TYR A 55 4.44 11.98 5.90
N ASN A 56 5.67 11.89 5.40
CA ASN A 56 6.40 13.06 4.90
C ASN A 56 5.69 13.70 3.71
N ARG A 57 5.18 12.90 2.76
CA ARG A 57 4.41 13.45 1.62
C ARG A 57 3.10 14.08 2.08
N LEU A 58 2.38 13.47 3.02
CA LEU A 58 1.17 14.06 3.61
C LEU A 58 1.46 15.36 4.35
N ALA A 59 2.51 15.39 5.18
CA ALA A 59 2.95 16.60 5.88
C ALA A 59 3.35 17.69 4.89
N HIS A 60 3.99 17.31 3.79
CA HIS A 60 4.36 18.27 2.75
C HIS A 60 3.14 18.79 2.00
N CYS A 61 2.18 17.93 1.62
CA CYS A 61 0.87 18.33 1.05
C CYS A 61 0.10 19.29 1.97
N GLN A 62 0.14 19.08 3.29
CA GLN A 62 -0.48 19.97 4.26
C GLN A 62 0.23 21.34 4.32
N ALA A 63 1.56 21.35 4.24
CA ALA A 63 2.34 22.58 4.23
C ALA A 63 2.14 23.42 2.95
N VAL A 64 1.74 22.80 1.84
CA VAL A 64 1.46 23.48 0.56
C VAL A 64 -0.04 23.66 0.26
N GLU A 65 -0.91 23.49 1.27
CA GLU A 65 -2.38 23.61 1.13
C GLU A 65 -2.98 22.79 -0.03
N GLY A 66 -2.36 21.65 -0.36
CA GLY A 66 -2.82 20.80 -1.47
C GLY A 66 -2.52 21.34 -2.86
N GLN A 67 -1.65 22.35 -3.03
CA GLN A 67 -1.12 22.69 -4.35
C GLN A 67 -0.33 21.52 -4.94
N GLN A 68 -0.61 21.25 -6.22
CA GLN A 68 -0.29 20.02 -6.91
C GLN A 68 1.23 19.81 -7.02
N PHE A 69 1.70 18.63 -6.60
CA PHE A 69 2.99 18.06 -7.02
C PHE A 69 2.92 17.62 -8.48
#